data_AF-A0A7X4H7D3-F1
#
_entry.id   AF-A0A7X4H7D3-F1
#
_cell.length_a   1.000
_cell.length_b   1.000
_cell.length_c   1.000
_cell.angle_alpha   90.00
_cell.angle_beta   90.00
_cell.angle_gamma   90.00
#
_symmetry.space_group_name_H-M   'P 1'
#
loop_
_entity.id
_entity.type
_entity.pdbx_description
1 polymer ?
#
loop_
_entity_poly.entity_id
_entity_poly.type
_entity_poly.pdbx_seq_one_letter_code
_entity_poly.pdbx_strand_id
1 'polypeptide(L)'
;MLTSICALAVAGATLGAAAAELGEIAPRSYIGQPLAVDIELVALTPEEMAGLQVRLADGNVYRGANVTMNPALASVRLQVERRGARSVLHVTTTRAVDADYVHLYVELGVPGKQDVRLATVWLQKDPNPPAPRHPTRPARLSSCLPVPAACWTARHYGYPAPRIPWR
;
A
#
# COMPACT_ATOMS: atom_id res chain seq x y z
N MET A 1 -40.64 61.99 -0.72
CA MET A 1 -40.48 61.07 -1.87
C MET A 1 -39.07 60.49 -1.77
N LEU A 2 -38.77 59.23 -1.45
CA LEU A 2 -39.50 58.08 -0.93
C LEU A 2 -38.35 57.15 -0.46
N THR A 3 -38.28 56.79 0.82
CA THR A 3 -37.28 55.84 1.34
C THR A 3 -37.53 54.46 0.76
N SER A 4 -36.63 53.97 -0.09
CA SER A 4 -36.70 52.60 -0.63
C SER A 4 -35.69 51.73 0.13
N ILE A 5 -36.17 51.04 1.15
CA ILE A 5 -35.41 50.01 1.88
C ILE A 5 -35.68 48.69 1.16
N CYS A 6 -34.70 48.24 0.37
CA CYS A 6 -34.71 46.88 -0.16
C CYS A 6 -34.28 45.91 0.95
N ALA A 7 -35.26 45.41 1.70
CA ALA A 7 -35.06 44.28 2.59
C ALA A 7 -35.01 43.00 1.75
N LEU A 8 -33.81 42.61 1.32
CA LEU A 8 -33.57 41.31 0.70
C LEU A 8 -33.48 40.26 1.81
N ALA A 9 -34.63 39.73 2.22
CA ALA A 9 -34.69 38.58 3.11
C ALA A 9 -34.24 37.33 2.33
N VAL A 10 -32.96 36.95 2.47
CA VAL A 10 -32.48 35.64 2.05
C VAL A 10 -32.98 34.61 3.07
N ALA A 11 -34.23 34.20 2.89
CA ALA A 11 -34.79 33.06 3.60
C ALA A 11 -34.35 31.78 2.87
N GLY A 12 -33.65 30.89 3.60
CA GLY A 12 -33.31 29.55 3.13
C GLY A 12 -31.85 29.19 3.33
N ALA A 13 -31.37 29.18 4.57
CA ALA A 13 -30.28 28.28 4.90
C ALA A 13 -30.81 26.86 4.71
N THR A 14 -30.61 26.30 3.53
CA THR A 14 -30.75 24.86 3.31
C THR A 14 -29.74 24.20 4.25
N LEU A 15 -30.22 23.71 5.39
CA LEU A 15 -29.49 22.76 6.23
C LEU A 15 -29.43 21.43 5.45
N GLY A 16 -28.74 21.46 4.30
CA GLY A 16 -28.35 20.25 3.62
C GLY A 16 -27.37 19.56 4.55
N ALA A 17 -27.70 18.34 4.97
CA ALA A 17 -26.75 17.47 5.64
C ALA A 17 -25.51 17.40 4.74
N ALA A 18 -24.43 18.08 5.15
CA ALA A 18 -23.19 18.08 4.41
C ALA A 18 -22.74 16.62 4.25
N ALA A 19 -22.21 16.26 3.09
CA ALA A 19 -21.55 14.97 2.98
C ALA A 19 -20.21 15.06 3.71
N ALA A 20 -19.72 13.93 4.18
CA ALA A 20 -18.35 13.85 4.64
C ALA A 20 -17.44 14.32 3.50
N GLU A 21 -16.56 15.28 3.79
CA GLU A 21 -15.62 15.82 2.81
C GLU A 21 -14.19 15.45 3.21
N LEU A 22 -13.32 15.37 2.21
CA LEU A 22 -11.89 15.24 2.41
C LEU A 22 -11.29 16.64 2.50
N GLY A 23 -10.64 16.93 3.62
CA GLY A 23 -9.97 18.19 3.90
C GLY A 23 -8.51 18.18 3.45
N GLU A 24 -7.60 18.60 4.35
CA GLU A 24 -6.17 18.65 4.07
C GLU A 24 -5.59 17.25 3.79
N ILE A 25 -4.79 17.15 2.73
CA ILE A 25 -4.08 15.92 2.34
C ILE A 25 -2.60 16.12 2.63
N ALA A 26 -2.05 15.31 3.54
CA ALA A 26 -0.65 15.37 3.98
C ALA A 26 0.08 14.06 3.63
N PRO A 27 0.77 14.00 2.47
CA PRO A 27 1.60 12.84 2.10
C PRO A 27 2.75 12.65 3.09
N ARG A 28 2.98 11.40 3.50
CA ARG A 28 4.05 11.00 4.45
C ARG A 28 5.08 10.06 3.81
N SER A 29 4.87 9.67 2.56
CA SER A 29 5.71 8.74 1.80
C SER A 29 6.23 9.37 0.51
N TYR A 30 7.28 8.77 -0.04
CA TYR A 30 7.91 9.18 -1.29
C TYR A 30 7.69 8.18 -2.42
N ILE A 31 8.01 8.57 -3.66
CA ILE A 31 7.96 7.70 -4.83
C ILE A 31 8.86 6.46 -4.59
N GLY A 32 8.35 5.28 -4.92
CA GLY A 32 9.03 3.99 -4.72
C GLY A 32 8.88 3.41 -3.31
N GLN A 33 8.17 4.08 -2.40
CA GLN A 33 7.87 3.59 -1.06
C GLN A 33 6.40 3.16 -0.95
N PRO A 34 6.02 2.34 0.06
CA PRO A 34 4.62 2.11 0.36
C PRO A 34 3.92 3.43 0.68
N LEU A 35 2.73 3.64 0.10
CA LEU A 35 1.92 4.82 0.34
C LEU A 35 1.65 4.98 1.84
N ALA A 36 1.87 6.17 2.36
CA ALA A 36 1.39 6.64 3.65
C ALA A 36 0.93 8.09 3.49
N VAL A 37 -0.33 8.36 3.76
CA VAL A 37 -0.92 9.71 3.68
C VAL A 37 -1.98 9.88 4.75
N ASP A 38 -2.01 11.06 5.33
CA ASP A 38 -3.01 11.48 6.29
C ASP A 38 -3.97 12.43 5.57
N ILE A 39 -5.28 12.16 5.65
CA ILE A 39 -6.32 12.97 5.03
C ILE A 39 -7.27 13.44 6.11
N GLU A 40 -7.44 14.75 6.28
CA GLU A 40 -8.42 15.27 7.23
C GLU A 40 -9.85 14.95 6.75
N LEU A 41 -10.72 14.58 7.67
CA LEU A 41 -12.14 14.38 7.42
C LEU A 41 -12.91 15.55 8.01
N VAL A 42 -13.66 16.26 7.17
CA VAL A 42 -14.43 17.45 7.55
C VAL A 42 -15.90 17.29 7.22
N ALA A 43 -16.72 18.23 7.71
CA ALA A 43 -18.17 18.25 7.48
C ALA A 43 -18.91 17.00 7.98
N LEU A 44 -18.47 16.44 9.12
CA LEU A 44 -19.08 15.31 9.81
C LEU A 44 -19.54 15.71 11.21
N THR A 45 -20.72 15.26 11.62
CA THR A 45 -21.17 15.39 13.02
C THR A 45 -20.51 14.33 13.92
N PRO A 46 -20.50 14.50 15.26
CA PRO A 46 -19.98 13.49 16.17
C PRO A 46 -20.67 12.12 16.03
N GLU A 47 -21.97 12.11 15.74
CA GLU A 47 -22.79 10.90 15.55
C GLU A 47 -22.43 10.19 14.24
N GLU A 48 -22.29 10.96 13.15
CA GLU A 48 -21.87 10.42 11.85
C GLU A 48 -20.46 9.82 11.94
N MET A 49 -19.55 10.47 12.68
CA MET A 49 -18.20 9.96 12.92
C MET A 49 -18.20 8.59 13.62
N ALA A 50 -19.13 8.36 14.55
CA ALA A 50 -19.23 7.09 15.27
C ALA A 50 -19.70 5.94 14.38
N GLY A 51 -20.50 6.25 13.35
CA GLY A 51 -21.01 5.29 12.36
C GLY A 51 -20.30 5.31 11.02
N LEU A 52 -19.21 6.09 10.88
CA LEU A 52 -18.54 6.30 9.61
C LEU A 52 -17.84 5.03 9.13
N GLN A 53 -18.21 4.57 7.96
CA GLN A 53 -17.53 3.51 7.24
C GLN A 53 -16.71 4.13 6.11
N VAL A 54 -15.42 3.82 6.08
CA VAL A 54 -14.51 4.29 5.03
C VAL A 54 -13.96 3.10 4.27
N ARG A 55 -14.06 3.16 2.95
CA ARG A 55 -13.49 2.13 2.06
C ARG A 55 -12.95 2.76 0.79
N LEU A 56 -12.06 2.05 0.12
CA LEU A 56 -11.62 2.44 -1.22
C LEU A 56 -12.75 2.11 -2.20
N ALA A 57 -12.99 3.00 -3.15
CA ALA A 57 -13.98 2.78 -4.19
C ALA A 57 -13.59 1.60 -5.09
N ASP A 58 -14.63 0.94 -5.58
CA ASP A 58 -14.48 -0.19 -6.49
C ASP A 58 -13.88 0.26 -7.84
N GLY A 59 -13.26 -0.69 -8.55
CA GLY A 59 -12.64 -0.41 -9.84
C GLY A 59 -13.61 0.09 -10.93
N ASN A 60 -14.93 -0.05 -10.73
CA ASN A 60 -15.93 0.55 -11.61
C ASN A 60 -15.95 2.09 -11.53
N VAL A 61 -15.71 2.67 -10.35
CA VAL A 61 -15.63 4.13 -10.15
C VAL A 61 -14.43 4.69 -10.89
N TYR A 62 -13.27 4.03 -10.76
CA TYR A 62 -12.07 4.37 -11.51
C TYR A 62 -12.30 4.33 -13.03
N ARG A 63 -12.92 3.25 -13.54
CA ARG A 63 -13.27 3.13 -14.97
C ARG A 63 -14.27 4.19 -15.41
N GLY A 64 -15.29 4.48 -14.61
CA GLY A 64 -16.29 5.51 -14.89
C GLY A 64 -15.69 6.91 -14.96
N ALA A 65 -14.63 7.16 -14.18
CA ALA A 65 -13.85 8.40 -14.23
C ALA A 65 -12.78 8.42 -15.33
N ASN A 66 -12.66 7.35 -16.14
CA ASN A 66 -11.59 7.17 -17.13
C ASN A 66 -10.18 7.26 -16.51
N VAL A 67 -10.02 6.80 -15.27
CA VAL A 67 -8.76 6.78 -14.52
C VAL A 67 -8.29 5.33 -14.34
N THR A 68 -7.00 5.09 -14.60
CA THR A 68 -6.39 3.77 -14.33
C THR A 68 -6.06 3.65 -12.84
N MET A 69 -6.57 2.60 -12.19
CA MET A 69 -6.28 2.33 -10.78
C MET A 69 -4.84 1.86 -10.60
N ASN A 70 -4.09 2.49 -9.69
CA ASN A 70 -2.72 2.07 -9.39
C ASN A 70 -2.73 0.69 -8.69
N PRO A 71 -1.94 -0.30 -9.17
CA PRO A 71 -1.96 -1.67 -8.64
C PRO A 71 -1.50 -1.79 -7.18
N ALA A 72 -0.83 -0.78 -6.62
CA ALA A 72 -0.47 -0.75 -5.20
C ALA A 72 -1.71 -0.58 -4.30
N LEU A 73 -2.77 0.06 -4.80
CA LEU A 73 -4.02 0.30 -4.08
C LEU A 73 -4.80 -0.99 -3.78
N ALA A 74 -4.50 -2.10 -4.47
CA ALA A 74 -5.03 -3.41 -4.13
C ALA A 74 -4.65 -3.88 -2.71
N SER A 75 -3.65 -3.25 -2.10
CA SER A 75 -3.16 -3.56 -0.74
C SER A 75 -3.41 -2.43 0.26
N VAL A 76 -4.34 -1.53 -0.06
CA VAL A 76 -4.64 -0.36 0.78
C VAL A 76 -5.23 -0.77 2.13
N ARG A 77 -4.92 0.01 3.15
CA ARG A 77 -5.49 -0.05 4.49
C ARG A 77 -5.92 1.36 4.86
N LEU A 78 -7.14 1.46 5.37
CA LEU A 78 -7.80 2.70 5.72
C LEU A 78 -8.09 2.65 7.22
N GLN A 79 -7.66 3.66 7.96
CA GLN A 79 -7.87 3.76 9.40
C GLN A 79 -8.26 5.18 9.75
N VAL A 80 -9.37 5.35 10.48
CA VAL A 80 -9.81 6.66 10.94
C VAL A 80 -9.36 6.84 12.39
N GLU A 81 -8.63 7.92 12.66
CA GLU A 81 -8.18 8.32 13.98
C GLU A 81 -8.83 9.65 14.36
N ARG A 82 -9.36 9.76 15.59
CA ARG A 82 -9.91 11.00 16.12
C ARG A 82 -8.89 11.70 17.00
N ARG A 83 -8.48 12.89 16.60
CA ARG A 83 -7.52 13.76 17.30
C ARG A 83 -8.25 14.97 17.87
N GLY A 84 -8.95 14.74 18.98
CA GLY A 84 -9.79 15.76 19.64
C GLY A 84 -10.96 16.19 18.74
N ALA A 85 -10.92 17.44 18.27
CA ALA A 85 -11.94 17.99 17.37
C ALA A 85 -11.74 17.60 15.90
N ARG A 86 -10.54 17.13 15.52
CA ARG A 86 -10.23 16.72 14.14
C ARG A 86 -10.32 15.21 13.99
N SER A 87 -10.65 14.77 12.79
CA SER A 87 -10.61 13.35 12.43
C SER A 87 -9.73 13.19 11.20
N VAL A 88 -8.88 12.18 11.23
CA VAL A 88 -7.85 11.95 10.21
C VAL A 88 -8.01 10.53 9.69
N LEU A 89 -8.09 10.40 8.38
CA LEU A 89 -8.02 9.14 7.66
C LEU A 89 -6.56 8.86 7.29
N HIS A 90 -5.99 7.85 7.94
CA HIS A 90 -4.72 7.27 7.58
C HIS A 90 -4.91 6.27 6.45
N VAL A 91 -4.28 6.53 5.31
CA VAL A 91 -4.26 5.63 4.16
C VAL A 91 -2.86 5.08 4.00
N THR A 92 -2.73 3.76 4.11
CA THR A 92 -1.45 3.08 3.93
C THR A 92 -1.55 1.96 2.91
N THR A 93 -0.44 1.61 2.26
CA THR A 93 -0.35 0.41 1.41
C THR A 93 0.82 -0.45 1.84
N THR A 94 0.86 -1.70 1.40
CA THR A 94 2.00 -2.59 1.64
C THR A 94 2.93 -2.70 0.44
N ARG A 95 2.44 -2.35 -0.75
CA ARG A 95 3.19 -2.32 -2.01
C ARG A 95 3.76 -0.93 -2.25
N ALA A 96 4.95 -0.87 -2.84
CA ALA A 96 5.55 0.39 -3.28
C ALA A 96 4.68 1.07 -4.35
N VAL A 97 4.60 2.40 -4.28
CA VAL A 97 3.95 3.24 -5.28
C VAL A 97 5.01 3.93 -6.12
N ASP A 98 5.12 3.53 -7.38
CA ASP A 98 6.00 4.16 -8.36
C ASP A 98 5.19 5.07 -9.30
N ALA A 99 4.77 6.23 -8.79
CA ALA A 99 4.01 7.24 -9.53
C ALA A 99 4.19 8.63 -8.88
N ASP A 100 4.14 9.70 -9.67
CA ASP A 100 4.23 11.08 -9.16
C ASP A 100 2.97 11.51 -8.40
N TYR A 101 1.82 10.92 -8.74
CA TYR A 101 0.57 11.11 -8.02
C TYR A 101 -0.30 9.86 -8.06
N VAL A 102 -1.23 9.77 -7.12
CA VAL A 102 -2.23 8.70 -7.06
C VAL A 102 -3.61 9.27 -6.77
N HIS A 103 -4.59 8.82 -7.54
CA HIS A 103 -6.00 9.11 -7.28
C HIS A 103 -6.60 8.06 -6.34
N LEU A 104 -7.12 8.55 -5.21
CA LEU A 104 -7.85 7.78 -4.23
C LEU A 104 -9.31 8.19 -4.32
N TYR A 105 -10.15 7.32 -4.87
CA TYR A 105 -11.60 7.46 -4.72
C TYR A 105 -11.98 6.77 -3.42
N VAL A 106 -12.37 7.54 -2.42
CA VAL A 106 -12.71 7.08 -1.08
C VAL A 106 -14.22 7.14 -0.92
N GLU A 107 -14.83 6.02 -0.59
CA GLU A 107 -16.24 5.96 -0.25
C GLU A 107 -16.42 6.18 1.24
N LEU A 108 -17.24 7.18 1.57
CA LEU A 108 -17.59 7.60 2.91
C LEU A 108 -19.06 7.24 3.12
N GLY A 109 -19.30 6.21 3.93
CA GLY A 109 -20.64 5.73 4.27
C GLY A 109 -21.01 6.14 5.68
N VAL A 110 -22.09 6.90 5.82
CA VAL A 110 -22.75 7.18 7.10
C VAL A 110 -24.15 6.55 7.08
N PRO A 111 -24.81 6.34 8.23
CA PRO A 111 -26.14 5.74 8.23
C PRO A 111 -27.12 6.48 7.30
N GLY A 112 -27.59 5.79 6.24
CA GLY A 112 -28.54 6.33 5.28
C GLY A 112 -27.95 7.18 4.14
N LYS A 113 -26.62 7.36 4.08
CA LYS A 113 -25.96 8.13 3.02
C LYS A 113 -24.59 7.55 2.68
N GLN A 114 -24.32 7.43 1.39
CA GLN A 114 -23.01 7.03 0.88
C GLN A 114 -22.57 8.05 -0.15
N ASP A 115 -21.28 8.38 -0.10
CA ASP A 115 -20.71 9.39 -0.96
C ASP A 115 -19.28 9.01 -1.35
N VAL A 116 -18.83 9.43 -2.54
CA VAL A 116 -17.50 9.09 -3.06
C VAL A 116 -16.71 10.36 -3.29
N ARG A 117 -15.55 10.46 -2.64
CA ARG A 117 -14.67 11.62 -2.70
C ARG A 117 -13.36 11.27 -3.38
N LEU A 118 -12.89 12.17 -4.23
CA LEU A 118 -11.58 12.06 -4.84
C LEU A 118 -10.53 12.79 -3.99
N ALA A 119 -9.51 12.08 -3.56
CA ALA A 119 -8.25 12.65 -3.06
C ALA A 119 -7.14 12.38 -4.09
N THR A 120 -6.44 13.43 -4.48
CA THR A 120 -5.22 13.30 -5.30
C THR A 120 -4.02 13.50 -4.41
N VAL A 121 -3.22 12.44 -4.27
CA VAL A 121 -2.02 12.44 -3.44
C VAL A 121 -0.83 12.68 -4.35
N TRP A 122 -0.10 13.75 -4.11
CA TRP A 122 1.14 14.06 -4.81
C TRP A 122 2.32 13.49 -4.04
N LEU A 123 3.13 12.67 -4.71
CA LEU A 123 4.31 12.04 -4.13
C LEU A 123 5.56 12.79 -4.62
N GLN A 124 6.51 12.93 -3.70
CA GLN A 124 7.79 13.56 -3.98
C GLN A 124 8.87 12.50 -4.12
N LYS A 125 9.96 12.84 -4.82
CA LYS A 125 11.17 12.01 -4.81
C LYS A 125 11.75 11.99 -3.40
N ASP A 126 12.28 10.84 -3.00
CA ASP A 126 12.94 10.70 -1.71
C ASP A 126 14.17 11.63 -1.65
N PRO A 127 14.23 12.62 -0.74
CA PRO A 127 15.38 13.50 -0.61
C PRO A 127 16.62 12.79 -0.08
N ASN A 128 16.46 11.60 0.53
CA ASN A 128 17.55 10.79 1.03
C ASN A 128 17.36 9.33 0.58
N PRO A 129 17.61 9.04 -0.72
CA PRO A 129 17.36 7.72 -1.27
C PRO A 129 18.18 6.66 -0.52
N PRO A 130 17.61 5.46 -0.25
CA PRO A 130 18.35 4.39 0.38
C PRO A 130 19.62 4.09 -0.41
N ALA A 131 20.75 3.93 0.29
CA ALA A 131 21.99 3.53 -0.35
C ALA A 131 21.75 2.25 -1.18
N PRO A 132 22.32 2.15 -2.40
CA PRO A 132 22.20 0.97 -3.22
C PRO A 132 22.54 -0.26 -2.37
N ARG A 133 21.58 -1.18 -2.22
CA ARG A 133 21.85 -2.45 -1.55
C ARG A 133 22.64 -3.30 -2.53
N HIS A 134 23.96 -3.28 -2.39
CA HIS A 134 24.81 -4.23 -3.09
C HIS A 134 24.35 -5.63 -2.64
N PRO A 135 24.03 -6.56 -3.57
CA PRO A 135 23.63 -7.90 -3.18
C PRO A 135 24.73 -8.46 -2.29
N THR A 136 24.42 -8.72 -1.02
CA THR A 136 25.34 -9.40 -0.11
C THR A 136 25.58 -10.77 -0.70
N ARG A 137 26.73 -10.93 -1.36
CA ARG A 137 27.21 -12.22 -1.85
C ARG A 137 27.13 -13.17 -0.65
N PRO A 138 26.34 -14.27 -0.72
CA PRO A 138 26.29 -15.20 0.39
C PRO A 138 27.72 -15.66 0.67
N ALA A 139 28.18 -15.44 1.91
CA ALA A 139 29.42 -16.01 2.37
C ALA A 139 29.29 -17.52 2.17
N ARG A 140 30.03 -18.07 1.20
CA ARG A 140 30.11 -19.52 1.03
C ARG A 140 30.70 -20.07 2.32
N LEU A 141 29.86 -20.66 3.16
CA LEU A 141 30.30 -21.59 4.17
C LEU A 141 30.92 -22.77 3.41
N SER A 142 32.25 -22.78 3.28
CA SER A 142 32.99 -23.96 2.86
C SER A 142 32.73 -25.04 3.91
N SER A 143 31.75 -25.90 3.64
CA SER A 143 31.57 -27.13 4.37
C SER A 143 32.85 -27.96 4.21
N CYS A 144 33.59 -28.13 5.30
CA CYS A 144 34.57 -29.21 5.40
C CYS A 144 33.78 -30.52 5.29
N LEU A 145 33.77 -31.12 4.10
CA LEU A 145 33.30 -32.49 3.92
C LEU A 145 34.35 -33.45 4.51
N PRO A 146 33.99 -34.36 5.42
CA PRO A 146 34.88 -35.43 5.83
C PRO A 146 35.02 -36.43 4.68
N VAL A 147 36.27 -36.67 4.25
CA VAL A 147 36.62 -37.69 3.26
C VAL A 147 36.38 -39.08 3.88
N PRO A 148 35.50 -39.94 3.34
CA PRO A 148 35.46 -41.33 3.75
C PRO A 148 36.65 -42.07 3.12
N ALA A 149 37.50 -42.65 3.96
CA ALA A 149 38.56 -43.56 3.53
C ALA A 149 37.92 -44.83 2.94
N ALA A 150 38.04 -45.01 1.62
CA ALA A 150 37.72 -46.25 0.95
C ALA A 150 38.82 -47.29 1.26
N CYS A 151 38.53 -48.24 2.16
CA CYS A 151 39.34 -49.43 2.33
C CYS A 151 39.15 -50.34 1.11
N TRP A 152 40.14 -50.34 0.21
CA TRP A 152 40.14 -51.20 -0.97
C TRP A 152 40.42 -52.65 -0.54
N THR A 153 39.37 -53.47 -0.47
CA THR A 153 39.49 -54.93 -0.43
C THR A 153 39.08 -55.53 -1.77
N ALA A 154 40.07 -55.87 -2.60
CA ALA A 154 39.92 -56.80 -3.71
C ALA A 154 41.18 -57.68 -3.74
N ARG A 155 41.26 -58.68 -2.87
CA ARG A 155 40.84 -60.08 -3.13
C ARG A 155 41.50 -60.67 -4.38
N HIS A 156 42.57 -61.42 -4.12
CA HIS A 156 43.10 -62.58 -4.83
C HIS A 156 42.45 -62.95 -6.18
N TYR A 157 43.24 -62.88 -7.25
CA TYR A 157 43.16 -63.85 -8.34
C TYR A 157 44.50 -64.58 -8.44
N GLY A 158 44.53 -65.80 -7.89
CA GLY A 158 45.60 -66.76 -8.14
C GLY A 158 45.37 -67.38 -9.52
N TYR A 159 46.38 -67.26 -10.39
CA TYR A 159 46.41 -67.94 -11.68
C TYR A 159 47.28 -69.20 -11.54
N PRO A 160 46.75 -70.42 -11.69
CA PRO A 160 47.60 -71.60 -11.79
C PRO A 160 48.19 -71.71 -13.20
N ALA A 161 49.52 -71.67 -13.28
CA ALA A 161 50.28 -71.89 -14.52
C ALA A 161 50.22 -73.37 -14.95
N PRO A 162 50.02 -73.67 -16.25
CA PRO A 162 50.03 -75.05 -16.74
C PRO A 162 51.46 -75.61 -16.83
N ARG A 163 51.63 -76.86 -16.37
CA ARG A 163 52.85 -77.66 -16.47
C ARG A 163 52.95 -78.29 -17.86
N ILE A 164 54.08 -78.10 -18.54
CA ILE A 164 54.46 -78.89 -19.71
C ILE A 164 55.92 -79.32 -19.53
N PRO A 165 56.23 -80.61 -19.30
CA PRO A 165 57.57 -81.13 -19.44
C PRO A 165 57.81 -81.56 -20.90
N TRP A 166 58.78 -80.95 -21.57
CA TRP A 166 59.33 -81.46 -22.83
C TRP A 166 60.34 -82.57 -22.53
N ARG A 167 60.28 -83.60 -23.38
CA ARG A 167 61.18 -84.75 -23.48
C ARG A 167 61.89 -84.66 -24.81
#